data_AF-A0A6C0C094-F1
#
_entry.id   AF-A0A6C0C094-F1
#
_cell.length_a   1.000
_cell.length_b   1.000
_cell.length_c   1.000
_cell.angle_alpha   90.00
_cell.angle_beta   90.00
_cell.angle_gamma   90.00
#
_symmetry.space_group_name_H-M   'P 1'
#
loop_
_entity.id
_entity.type
_entity.pdbx_description
1 polymer ?
#
loop_
_entity_poly.entity_id
_entity_poly.type
_entity_poly.pdbx_seq_one_letter_code
_entity_poly.pdbx_strand_id
1 'polypeptide(L)'
;MSGAYNYMFDSLSRIGNDTCGITARDLQNSKTETYLTTSYVTRNCGMSGPIGFATKQPNIFFKGGVGSNNGAGGCAVNEETKLQVGNKPTRHKCKISLQQRPYLTVPNLSKGPPQPVFESKMQQGAQITDKKSCRVLMEKSFMGHYLTPMIPSLNSTIQNPANLIEGVAASGWIRGGLPSRELSRDQDYLERKN
;
A
#
# COMPACT_ATOMS: atom_id res chain seq x y z
N MET A 1 17.01 56.28 -48.14
CA MET A 1 15.91 55.46 -47.60
C MET A 1 15.40 56.16 -46.36
N SER A 2 14.23 56.79 -46.45
CA SER A 2 13.61 57.56 -45.37
C SER A 2 13.01 56.58 -44.35
N GLY A 3 13.56 56.53 -43.13
CA GLY A 3 12.97 55.78 -42.04
C GLY A 3 11.76 56.52 -41.48
N ALA A 4 10.55 56.05 -41.80
CA ALA A 4 9.34 56.52 -41.13
C ALA A 4 9.30 55.92 -39.72
N TYR A 5 9.74 56.67 -38.72
CA TYR A 5 9.45 56.37 -37.32
C TYR A 5 7.97 56.68 -37.06
N ASN A 6 7.28 55.75 -36.41
CA ASN A 6 5.88 55.91 -36.06
C ASN A 6 5.77 56.94 -34.91
N TYR A 7 5.31 58.15 -35.21
CA TYR A 7 5.04 59.21 -34.23
C TYR A 7 3.68 59.07 -33.54
N MET A 8 3.14 57.85 -33.40
CA MET A 8 2.01 57.64 -32.51
C MET A 8 2.47 57.79 -31.06
N PHE A 9 2.49 59.03 -30.60
CA PHE A 9 2.32 59.31 -29.18
C PHE A 9 0.93 58.82 -28.77
N ASP A 10 0.91 57.97 -27.73
CA ASP A 10 -0.23 57.70 -26.85
C ASP A 10 -1.38 56.86 -27.44
N SER A 11 -1.14 55.56 -27.53
CA SER A 11 -2.18 54.57 -27.84
C SER A 11 -3.10 54.22 -26.65
N LEU A 12 -3.34 55.14 -25.70
CA LEU A 12 -4.38 55.04 -24.65
C LEU A 12 -4.96 56.43 -24.28
N SER A 13 -5.80 56.94 -25.20
CA SER A 13 -6.91 57.89 -25.04
C SER A 13 -6.72 59.31 -24.43
N ARG A 14 -5.63 59.68 -23.73
CA ARG A 14 -5.37 61.10 -23.32
C ARG A 14 -3.96 61.34 -22.79
N ILE A 15 -3.35 62.50 -23.13
CA ILE A 15 -2.03 63.00 -22.64
C ILE A 15 -1.85 62.89 -21.11
N GLY A 16 -2.93 63.04 -20.34
CA GLY A 16 -2.88 62.97 -18.87
C GLY A 16 -2.61 61.57 -18.30
N ASN A 17 -2.65 60.53 -19.13
CA ASN A 17 -2.36 59.15 -18.73
C ASN A 17 -0.88 58.79 -18.95
N ASP A 18 -0.13 59.61 -19.69
CA ASP A 18 1.26 59.36 -19.97
C ASP A 18 2.13 59.81 -18.81
N THR A 19 3.24 59.11 -18.60
CA THR A 19 4.16 59.41 -17.49
C THR A 19 4.67 60.85 -17.48
N CYS A 20 4.75 61.49 -18.65
CA CYS A 20 5.13 62.90 -18.80
C CYS A 20 3.98 63.89 -18.55
N GLY A 21 2.72 63.43 -18.57
CA GLY A 21 1.52 64.24 -18.36
C GLY A 21 0.95 64.17 -16.94
N ILE A 22 1.49 63.30 -16.07
CA ILE A 22 1.10 63.20 -14.66
C ILE A 22 1.44 64.50 -13.94
N THR A 23 0.43 65.21 -13.44
CA THR A 23 0.63 66.47 -12.71
C THR A 23 0.84 66.22 -11.21
N ALA A 24 1.37 67.22 -10.50
CA ALA A 24 1.49 67.16 -9.04
C ALA A 24 0.14 66.93 -8.33
N ARG A 25 -0.96 67.38 -8.95
CA ARG A 25 -2.33 67.17 -8.45
C ARG A 25 -2.73 65.70 -8.55
N ASP A 26 -2.41 65.04 -9.66
CA ASP A 26 -2.69 63.62 -9.85
C ASP A 26 -1.91 62.76 -8.84
N LEU A 27 -0.65 63.13 -8.58
CA LEU A 27 0.18 62.49 -7.58
C LEU A 27 -0.36 62.69 -6.15
N GLN A 28 -0.89 63.87 -5.83
CA GLN A 28 -1.56 64.12 -4.54
C GLN A 28 -2.87 63.34 -4.40
N ASN A 29 -3.69 63.31 -5.45
CA ASN A 29 -4.94 62.54 -5.46
C ASN A 29 -4.64 61.06 -5.25
N SER A 30 -3.70 60.51 -6.02
CA SER A 30 -3.28 59.11 -5.91
C SER A 30 -2.73 58.78 -4.53
N LYS A 31 -1.91 59.65 -3.92
CA LYS A 31 -1.39 59.44 -2.56
C LYS A 31 -2.49 59.46 -1.49
N THR A 32 -3.49 60.33 -1.65
CA THR A 32 -4.62 60.44 -0.72
C THR A 32 -5.51 59.19 -0.81
N GLU A 33 -5.81 58.74 -2.02
CA GLU A 33 -6.54 57.50 -2.27
C GLU A 33 -5.79 56.28 -1.75
N THR A 34 -4.47 56.24 -2.00
CA THR A 34 -3.59 55.18 -1.50
C THR A 34 -3.60 55.14 0.03
N TYR A 35 -3.49 56.29 0.71
CA TYR A 35 -3.50 56.35 2.17
C TYR A 35 -4.79 55.79 2.79
N LEU A 36 -5.95 56.08 2.17
CA LEU A 36 -7.25 55.59 2.63
C LEU A 36 -7.46 54.09 2.39
N THR A 37 -6.86 53.55 1.33
CA THR A 37 -7.05 52.14 0.91
C THR A 37 -5.92 51.22 1.34
N THR A 38 -4.78 51.77 1.77
CA THR A 38 -3.61 50.97 2.18
C THR A 38 -3.88 50.28 3.50
N SER A 39 -3.90 48.96 3.47
CA SER A 39 -3.83 48.16 4.68
C SER A 39 -2.39 48.10 5.17
N TYR A 40 -2.10 48.74 6.30
CA TYR A 40 -0.77 48.76 6.94
C TYR A 40 -0.31 47.39 7.45
N VAL A 41 -1.22 46.41 7.46
CA VAL A 41 -0.95 45.07 7.96
C VAL A 41 -0.43 44.12 6.86
N THR A 42 -0.44 44.56 5.59
CA THR A 42 0.04 43.80 4.43
C THR A 42 1.56 43.60 4.38
N ARG A 43 2.34 44.41 5.14
CA ARG A 43 3.81 44.33 5.16
C ARG A 43 4.31 42.98 5.70
N ASN A 44 3.58 42.40 6.66
CA ASN A 44 3.85 41.08 7.19
C ASN A 44 2.83 40.11 6.59
N CYS A 45 3.30 39.22 5.72
CA CYS A 45 2.46 38.19 5.12
C CYS A 45 1.78 37.35 6.21
N GLY A 46 0.45 37.27 6.19
CA GLY A 46 -0.35 36.44 7.10
C GLY A 46 -1.26 37.21 8.07
N MET A 47 -2.11 36.47 8.78
CA MET A 47 -3.11 37.06 9.69
C MET A 47 -2.65 37.16 11.15
N SER A 48 -1.45 36.69 11.50
CA SER A 48 -0.99 36.62 12.90
C SER A 48 -0.91 37.98 13.60
N GLY A 49 -0.31 38.98 12.94
CA GLY A 49 -0.24 40.36 13.43
C GLY A 49 -1.61 41.02 13.63
N PRO A 50 -2.51 41.04 12.62
CA PRO A 50 -3.83 41.62 12.77
C PRO A 50 -4.71 40.86 13.75
N ILE A 51 -4.60 39.53 13.83
CA ILE A 51 -5.27 38.72 14.87
C ILE A 51 -4.77 39.15 16.25
N GLY A 52 -3.45 39.24 16.46
CA GLY A 52 -2.87 39.66 17.72
C GLY A 52 -3.24 41.09 18.13
N PHE A 53 -3.44 41.99 17.16
CA PHE A 53 -3.96 43.33 17.40
C PHE A 53 -5.44 43.29 17.79
N ALA A 54 -6.27 42.57 17.04
CA ALA A 54 -7.70 42.43 17.32
C ALA A 54 -7.95 41.80 18.70
N THR A 55 -7.22 40.73 19.05
CA THR A 55 -7.37 40.02 20.32
C THR A 55 -6.89 40.81 21.54
N LYS A 56 -6.16 41.91 21.36
CA LYS A 56 -5.80 42.82 22.47
C LYS A 56 -6.97 43.68 22.93
N GLN A 57 -8.04 43.78 22.15
CA GLN A 57 -9.20 44.59 22.48
C GLN A 57 -10.44 43.68 22.60
N PRO A 58 -11.16 43.68 23.73
CA PRO A 58 -12.23 42.72 24.00
C PRO A 58 -13.45 42.87 23.09
N ASN A 59 -13.59 43.98 22.36
CA ASN A 59 -14.70 44.27 21.47
C ASN A 59 -14.30 44.33 19.98
N ILE A 60 -13.18 43.69 19.61
CA ILE A 60 -12.74 43.60 18.22
C ILE A 60 -12.75 42.15 17.77
N PHE A 61 -13.74 41.82 16.95
CA PHE A 61 -13.82 40.53 16.28
C PHE A 61 -13.09 40.62 14.95
N PHE A 62 -12.12 39.75 14.73
CA PHE A 62 -11.47 39.63 13.44
C PHE A 62 -12.23 38.65 12.54
N LYS A 63 -12.27 38.94 11.25
CA LYS A 63 -12.74 38.02 10.22
C LYS A 63 -11.68 37.95 9.13
N GLY A 64 -11.42 36.75 8.61
CA GLY A 64 -10.55 36.58 7.44
C GLY A 64 -11.13 37.22 6.18
N GLY A 65 -10.29 37.33 5.14
CA GLY A 65 -10.72 37.79 3.83
C GLY A 65 -11.77 36.87 3.18
N VAL A 66 -12.35 37.32 2.05
CA VAL A 66 -13.23 36.49 1.22
C VAL A 66 -12.42 35.27 0.74
N GLY A 67 -12.87 34.05 1.09
CA GLY A 67 -12.11 32.81 0.85
C GLY A 67 -11.71 32.04 2.12
N SER A 68 -11.90 32.64 3.29
CA SER A 68 -11.74 32.05 4.64
C SER A 68 -10.32 31.91 5.19
N ASN A 69 -9.21 31.91 4.44
CA ASN A 69 -7.87 31.84 5.08
C ASN A 69 -6.78 32.70 4.42
N ASN A 70 -7.14 33.56 3.49
CA ASN A 70 -6.17 34.43 2.81
C ASN A 70 -5.93 35.71 3.62
N GLY A 71 -4.65 36.05 3.82
CA GLY A 71 -4.25 37.33 4.38
C GLY A 71 -4.54 38.47 3.41
N ALA A 72 -4.59 39.70 3.94
CA ALA A 72 -4.76 40.89 3.12
C ALA A 72 -3.70 40.95 2.01
N GLY A 73 -4.12 41.25 0.78
CA GLY A 73 -3.23 41.28 -0.40
C GLY A 73 -2.95 39.93 -1.07
N GLY A 74 -3.70 38.87 -0.76
CA GLY A 74 -3.52 37.54 -1.40
C GLY A 74 -2.40 36.71 -0.77
N CYS A 75 -2.03 37.03 0.47
CA CYS A 75 -1.06 36.28 1.25
C CYS A 75 -1.61 34.88 1.60
N ALA A 76 -0.75 33.85 1.55
CA ALA A 76 -1.08 32.45 1.85
C ALA A 76 -2.07 31.72 0.91
N VAL A 77 -2.38 32.29 -0.26
CA VAL A 77 -3.28 31.65 -1.26
C VAL A 77 -2.80 30.25 -1.66
N ASN A 78 -1.49 30.06 -1.82
CA ASN A 78 -0.92 28.76 -2.20
C ASN A 78 -1.06 27.72 -1.07
N GLU A 79 -0.89 28.15 0.19
CA GLU A 79 -1.02 27.28 1.36
C GLU A 79 -2.48 26.92 1.61
N GLU A 80 -3.39 27.89 1.50
CA GLU A 80 -4.83 27.67 1.54
C GLU A 80 -5.26 26.71 0.43
N THR A 81 -4.85 26.96 -0.81
CA THR A 81 -5.18 26.09 -1.94
C THR A 81 -4.67 24.67 -1.70
N LYS A 82 -3.46 24.52 -1.16
CA LYS A 82 -2.89 23.22 -0.79
C LYS A 82 -3.68 22.52 0.32
N LEU A 83 -4.18 23.25 1.31
CA LEU A 83 -4.99 22.69 2.40
C LEU A 83 -6.41 22.32 1.94
N GLN A 84 -7.03 23.17 1.11
CA GLN A 84 -8.39 22.97 0.62
C GLN A 84 -8.48 21.91 -0.48
N VAL A 85 -7.55 21.94 -1.44
CA VAL A 85 -7.56 21.05 -2.61
C VAL A 85 -6.67 19.81 -2.40
N GLY A 86 -5.69 19.88 -1.51
CA GLY A 86 -4.71 18.81 -1.30
C GLY A 86 -3.73 18.65 -2.48
N ASN A 87 -2.92 17.59 -2.45
CA ASN A 87 -2.04 17.21 -3.57
C ASN A 87 -2.80 16.57 -4.75
N LYS A 88 -4.02 16.07 -4.51
CA LYS A 88 -4.85 15.43 -5.53
C LYS A 88 -6.27 15.98 -5.40
N PRO A 89 -6.83 16.61 -6.44
CA PRO A 89 -8.23 16.98 -6.42
C PRO A 89 -9.08 15.72 -6.29
N THR A 90 -9.84 15.61 -5.20
CA THR A 90 -10.71 14.46 -4.90
C THR A 90 -11.86 14.30 -5.90
N ARG A 91 -12.14 15.34 -6.69
CA ARG A 91 -13.01 15.30 -7.87
C ARG A 91 -12.23 15.69 -9.12
N HIS A 92 -12.00 14.73 -10.00
CA HIS A 92 -11.55 15.02 -11.35
C HIS A 92 -12.67 15.71 -12.15
N LYS A 93 -12.33 16.51 -13.17
CA LYS A 93 -13.30 17.07 -14.13
C LYS A 93 -13.81 15.95 -15.04
N CYS A 94 -14.51 14.96 -14.51
CA CYS A 94 -15.21 13.97 -15.32
C CYS A 94 -16.54 14.54 -15.82
N LYS A 95 -16.96 14.09 -17.01
CA LYS A 95 -18.27 14.41 -17.59
C LYS A 95 -19.35 14.03 -16.59
N ILE A 96 -20.15 15.01 -16.15
CA ILE A 96 -21.27 14.76 -15.24
C ILE A 96 -22.27 13.90 -16.01
N SER A 97 -22.45 12.66 -15.58
CA SER A 97 -23.55 11.83 -16.08
C SER A 97 -24.85 12.35 -15.48
N LEU A 98 -25.80 12.75 -16.34
CA LEU A 98 -27.15 13.13 -15.93
C LEU A 98 -28.04 11.92 -15.63
N GLN A 99 -27.55 10.71 -15.91
CA GLN A 99 -28.25 9.49 -15.57
C GLN A 99 -28.19 9.26 -14.07
N GLN A 100 -29.32 8.81 -13.51
CA GLN A 100 -29.40 8.42 -12.12
C GLN A 100 -28.36 7.32 -11.82
N ARG A 101 -27.78 7.36 -10.62
CA ARG A 101 -26.88 6.30 -10.17
C ARG A 101 -27.62 4.95 -10.19
N PRO A 102 -26.96 3.85 -10.59
CA PRO A 102 -27.58 2.52 -10.60
C PRO A 102 -28.15 2.07 -9.25
N TYR A 103 -27.72 2.71 -8.15
CA TYR A 103 -28.23 2.50 -6.80
C TYR A 103 -28.52 3.86 -6.14
N LEU A 104 -29.74 4.00 -5.61
CA LEU A 104 -30.22 5.20 -4.89
C LEU A 104 -29.51 5.39 -3.55
N THR A 105 -29.15 4.28 -2.88
CA THR A 105 -28.53 4.24 -1.56
C THR A 105 -27.28 3.36 -1.57
N VAL A 106 -26.53 3.38 -0.47
CA VAL A 106 -25.38 2.48 -0.29
C VAL A 106 -25.89 1.04 -0.19
N PRO A 107 -25.41 0.10 -1.02
CA PRO A 107 -25.74 -1.31 -0.89
C PRO A 107 -25.35 -1.85 0.50
N ASN A 108 -26.07 -2.85 0.99
CA ASN A 108 -25.78 -3.45 2.31
C ASN A 108 -24.34 -4.01 2.37
N LEU A 109 -23.48 -3.42 3.20
CA LEU A 109 -22.07 -3.80 3.37
C LEU A 109 -21.85 -4.83 4.50
N SER A 110 -22.89 -5.28 5.19
CA SER A 110 -22.76 -6.13 6.38
C SER A 110 -22.11 -7.50 6.12
N LYS A 111 -22.10 -7.98 4.87
CA LYS A 111 -21.50 -9.27 4.50
C LYS A 111 -20.02 -9.20 4.14
N GLY A 112 -19.42 -8.01 4.17
CA GLY A 112 -18.02 -7.81 3.78
C GLY A 112 -17.80 -7.91 2.26
N PRO A 113 -16.53 -7.83 1.82
CA PRO A 113 -16.19 -7.88 0.40
C PRO A 113 -16.44 -9.27 -0.20
N PRO A 114 -16.94 -9.37 -1.45
CA PRO A 114 -17.16 -10.66 -2.10
C PRO A 114 -15.82 -11.37 -2.37
N GLN A 115 -15.71 -12.63 -1.97
CA GLN A 115 -14.55 -13.49 -2.22
C GLN A 115 -14.97 -14.74 -3.01
N PRO A 116 -15.29 -14.60 -4.31
CA PRO A 116 -15.94 -15.65 -5.10
C PRO A 116 -15.11 -16.94 -5.21
N VAL A 117 -13.77 -16.81 -5.26
CA VAL A 117 -12.87 -17.98 -5.33
C VAL A 117 -12.90 -18.78 -4.03
N PHE A 118 -12.89 -18.10 -2.88
CA PHE A 118 -12.91 -18.75 -1.57
C PHE A 118 -14.29 -19.36 -1.29
N GLU A 119 -15.35 -18.63 -1.61
CA GLU A 119 -16.74 -19.11 -1.52
C GLU A 119 -16.97 -20.34 -2.39
N SER A 120 -16.53 -20.32 -3.65
CA SER A 120 -16.66 -21.46 -4.56
C SER A 120 -15.92 -22.70 -4.05
N LYS A 121 -14.72 -22.54 -3.49
CA LYS A 121 -13.97 -23.63 -2.86
C LYS A 121 -14.71 -24.22 -1.66
N MET A 122 -15.31 -23.39 -0.81
CA MET A 122 -16.11 -23.86 0.33
C MET A 122 -17.40 -24.55 -0.11
N GLN A 123 -18.10 -24.00 -1.10
CA GLN A 123 -19.35 -24.58 -1.62
C GLN A 123 -19.12 -25.94 -2.30
N GLN A 124 -18.04 -26.09 -3.07
CA GLN A 124 -17.73 -27.34 -3.77
C GLN A 124 -17.10 -28.39 -2.85
N GLY A 125 -16.44 -27.95 -1.77
CA GLY A 125 -15.76 -28.81 -0.82
C GLY A 125 -14.62 -29.62 -1.44
N ALA A 126 -14.07 -30.56 -0.67
CA ALA A 126 -13.13 -31.54 -1.18
C ALA A 126 -13.90 -32.79 -1.64
N GLN A 127 -13.69 -33.20 -2.88
CA GLN A 127 -14.24 -34.46 -3.39
C GLN A 127 -13.37 -35.62 -2.87
N ILE A 128 -13.97 -36.54 -2.11
CA ILE A 128 -13.31 -37.79 -1.71
C ILE A 128 -13.68 -38.83 -2.76
N THR A 129 -12.80 -39.01 -3.75
CA THR A 129 -12.98 -39.97 -4.85
C THR A 129 -12.54 -41.39 -4.48
N ASP A 130 -11.83 -41.55 -3.36
CA ASP A 130 -11.35 -42.84 -2.92
C ASP A 130 -12.52 -43.75 -2.52
N LYS A 131 -12.56 -44.94 -3.12
CA LYS A 131 -13.51 -45.98 -2.73
C LYS A 131 -13.26 -46.35 -1.27
N LYS A 132 -14.33 -46.60 -0.51
CA LYS A 132 -14.25 -47.08 0.88
C LYS A 132 -13.34 -48.31 1.03
N SER A 133 -13.25 -49.14 0.00
CA SER A 133 -12.37 -50.32 -0.08
C SER A 133 -10.87 -49.97 -0.12
N CYS A 134 -10.48 -48.81 -0.62
CA CYS A 134 -9.08 -48.36 -0.66
C CYS A 134 -8.70 -47.60 0.63
N ARG A 135 -9.69 -46.99 1.30
CA ARG A 135 -9.48 -46.27 2.57
C ARG A 135 -9.65 -47.20 3.76
N VAL A 136 -8.65 -48.04 3.92
CA VAL A 136 -8.59 -49.09 4.93
C VAL A 136 -8.20 -48.53 6.29
N LEU A 137 -9.13 -47.84 6.95
CA LEU A 137 -8.97 -47.52 8.37
C LEU A 137 -9.31 -48.72 9.25
N MET A 138 -10.12 -49.68 8.74
CA MET A 138 -10.62 -50.82 9.51
C MET A 138 -9.83 -52.13 9.35
N GLU A 139 -9.00 -52.32 8.31
CA GLU A 139 -8.12 -53.51 8.25
C GLU A 139 -6.78 -53.28 8.98
N LYS A 140 -6.52 -52.06 9.46
CA LYS A 140 -5.42 -51.84 10.40
C LYS A 140 -5.87 -52.32 11.77
N SER A 141 -5.05 -53.16 12.39
CA SER A 141 -5.31 -53.64 13.74
C SER A 141 -5.38 -52.48 14.72
N PHE A 142 -6.50 -52.34 15.42
CA PHE A 142 -6.67 -51.37 16.51
C PHE A 142 -5.94 -51.78 17.80
N MET A 143 -5.23 -52.92 17.79
CA MET A 143 -4.42 -53.41 18.92
C MET A 143 -3.53 -52.35 19.54
N GLY A 144 -2.93 -51.48 18.72
CA GLY A 144 -2.07 -50.40 19.21
C GLY A 144 -2.77 -49.34 20.08
N HIS A 145 -4.10 -49.28 20.10
CA HIS A 145 -4.86 -48.31 20.90
C HIS A 145 -5.36 -48.88 22.24
N TYR A 146 -5.45 -50.19 22.39
CA TYR A 146 -5.96 -50.83 23.61
C TYR A 146 -4.92 -51.70 24.33
N LEU A 147 -3.89 -52.17 23.64
CA LEU A 147 -2.77 -52.85 24.29
C LEU A 147 -1.76 -51.83 24.81
N THR A 148 -1.17 -52.15 25.95
CA THR A 148 -0.06 -51.37 26.49
C THR A 148 1.09 -51.40 25.49
N PRO A 149 1.65 -50.25 25.08
CA PRO A 149 2.78 -50.22 24.17
C PRO A 149 3.99 -50.88 24.83
N MET A 150 4.82 -51.53 24.01
CA MET A 150 6.05 -52.14 24.49
C MET A 150 7.00 -51.06 25.03
N ILE A 151 7.74 -51.39 26.09
CA ILE A 151 8.77 -50.49 26.64
C ILE A 151 9.74 -50.11 25.51
N PRO A 152 10.07 -48.81 25.32
CA PRO A 152 10.86 -48.37 24.16
C PRO A 152 12.19 -49.10 23.98
N SER A 153 12.87 -49.42 25.09
CA SER A 153 14.11 -50.19 25.08
C SER A 153 13.91 -51.57 24.44
N LEU A 154 12.90 -52.32 24.89
CA LEU A 154 12.57 -53.64 24.35
C LEU A 154 12.11 -53.57 22.89
N ASN A 155 11.31 -52.56 22.54
CA ASN A 155 10.82 -52.36 21.18
C ASN A 155 11.98 -52.15 20.19
N SER A 156 12.96 -51.32 20.57
CA SER A 156 14.14 -51.05 19.73
C SER A 156 15.00 -52.29 19.47
N THR A 157 14.96 -53.26 20.38
CA THR A 157 15.76 -54.48 20.28
C THR A 157 15.00 -55.59 19.55
N ILE A 158 13.78 -55.91 20.02
CA ILE A 158 12.98 -57.06 19.56
C ILE A 158 12.34 -56.79 18.20
N GLN A 159 11.82 -55.58 17.98
CA GLN A 159 11.11 -55.26 16.73
C GLN A 159 12.06 -54.91 15.57
N ASN A 160 13.35 -54.75 15.85
CA ASN A 160 14.37 -54.50 14.83
C ASN A 160 14.83 -55.84 14.20
N PRO A 161 14.47 -56.13 12.94
CA PRO A 161 14.84 -57.38 12.29
C PRO A 161 16.35 -57.55 12.14
N ALA A 162 17.13 -56.46 12.12
CA ALA A 162 18.59 -56.54 12.06
C ALA A 162 19.22 -57.21 13.29
N ASN A 163 18.52 -57.25 14.44
CA ASN A 163 19.04 -57.85 15.66
C ASN A 163 18.71 -59.34 15.79
N LEU A 164 17.64 -59.82 15.15
CA LEU A 164 17.12 -61.19 15.32
C LEU A 164 17.23 -62.04 14.05
N ILE A 165 17.28 -61.40 12.88
CA ILE A 165 17.28 -62.09 11.60
C ILE A 165 18.65 -61.94 10.95
N GLU A 166 19.38 -63.04 10.89
CA GLU A 166 20.75 -63.13 10.38
C GLU A 166 20.88 -62.60 8.95
N GLY A 167 19.88 -62.87 8.10
CA GLY A 167 19.83 -62.41 6.71
C GLY A 167 19.65 -60.90 6.52
N VAL A 168 19.13 -60.20 7.53
CA VAL A 168 18.99 -58.74 7.53
C VAL A 168 20.16 -58.09 8.27
N ALA A 169 20.74 -58.79 9.24
CA ALA A 169 21.87 -58.32 10.04
C ALA A 169 23.14 -58.10 9.23
N ALA A 170 23.42 -58.96 8.24
CA ALA A 170 24.63 -58.88 7.43
C ALA A 170 24.32 -58.98 5.93
N SER A 171 24.78 -57.98 5.16
CA SER A 171 24.72 -58.03 3.70
C SER A 171 25.60 -59.16 3.16
N GLY A 172 24.99 -60.09 2.42
CA GLY A 172 25.69 -61.27 1.89
C GLY A 172 25.52 -62.55 2.72
N TRP A 173 24.72 -62.53 3.79
CA TRP A 173 24.32 -63.75 4.49
C TRP A 173 23.43 -64.62 3.58
N ILE A 174 23.88 -65.85 3.31
CA ILE A 174 23.17 -66.81 2.47
C ILE A 174 22.72 -67.96 3.37
N ARG A 175 21.43 -68.30 3.33
CA ARG A 175 20.91 -69.46 4.04
C ARG A 175 21.55 -70.73 3.47
N GLY A 176 22.26 -71.47 4.34
CA GLY A 176 23.06 -72.63 3.93
C GLY A 176 24.56 -72.37 3.83
N GLY A 177 25.00 -71.13 4.07
CA GLY A 177 26.41 -70.73 4.08
C GLY A 177 27.03 -70.64 2.68
N LEU A 178 28.26 -70.11 2.64
CA LEU A 178 29.10 -70.17 1.44
C LEU A 178 29.79 -71.56 1.40
N PRO A 179 29.76 -72.27 0.27
CA PRO A 179 30.41 -73.56 0.15
C PRO A 179 31.92 -73.42 0.34
N SER A 180 32.49 -74.14 1.32
CA SER A 180 33.91 -74.00 1.71
C SER A 180 34.88 -74.22 0.56
N ARG A 181 34.50 -75.06 -0.43
CA ARG A 181 35.31 -75.34 -1.62
C ARG A 181 35.49 -74.11 -2.51
N GLU A 182 34.44 -73.31 -2.70
CA GLU A 182 34.51 -72.09 -3.51
C GLU A 182 35.38 -71.04 -2.79
N LEU A 183 35.25 -70.95 -1.45
CA LEU A 183 36.07 -70.05 -0.63
C LEU A 183 37.57 -70.37 -0.72
N SER A 184 37.94 -71.65 -0.63
CA SER A 184 39.34 -72.06 -0.80
C SER A 184 39.86 -71.80 -2.22
N ARG A 185 39.03 -72.02 -3.26
CA ARG A 185 39.41 -71.76 -4.66
C ARG A 185 39.64 -70.27 -4.89
N ASP A 186 38.73 -69.43 -4.42
CA ASP A 186 38.82 -67.99 -4.63
C ASP A 186 40.02 -67.39 -3.88
N GLN A 187 40.36 -67.93 -2.71
CA GLN A 187 41.57 -67.54 -1.97
C GLN A 187 42.87 -67.92 -2.71
N ASP A 188 43.00 -69.16 -3.22
CA ASP A 188 44.14 -69.60 -4.04
C ASP A 188 44.27 -68.76 -5.33
N TYR A 189 43.13 -68.38 -5.95
CA TYR A 189 43.13 -67.50 -7.11
C TYR A 189 43.63 -66.08 -6.80
N LEU A 190 43.23 -65.51 -5.65
CA LEU A 190 43.69 -64.19 -5.21
C LEU A 190 45.18 -64.19 -4.85
N GLU A 191 45.68 -65.25 -4.22
CA GLU A 191 47.09 -65.41 -3.85
C GLU A 191 48.01 -65.53 -5.07
N ARG A 192 47.57 -66.21 -6.15
CA ARG A 192 48.34 -66.34 -7.40
C ARG A 192 48.37 -65.08 -8.27
N LYS A 193 47.48 -64.13 -8.02
CA LYS A 193 47.35 -62.90 -8.81
C LYS A 193 48.20 -61.75 -8.26
N ASN A 194 48.77 -61.91 -7.06
CA ASN A 194 49.79 -61.04 -6.48
C ASN A 194 51.20 -61.59 -6.78
#